data_AF-S8BVU1-F1
#
_entry.id   AF-S8BVU1-F1
#
_cell.length_a   1.000
_cell.length_b   1.000
_cell.length_c   1.000
_cell.angle_alpha   90.00
_cell.angle_beta   90.00
_cell.angle_gamma   90.00
#
_symmetry.space_group_name_H-M   'P 1'
#
loop_
_entity.id
_entity.type
_entity.pdbx_description
1 polymer ?
#
loop_
_entity_poly.entity_id
_entity_poly.type
_entity_poly.pdbx_seq_one_letter_code
_entity_poly.pdbx_strand_id
1 'polypeptide(L)'
;VDDKKKRYRLKWKKTKVNIDDHIHVPDIRPDDVQNPDKFVDDFHTKISMLPLDYSKPLWEVYILNLKTSDAGAVVIFKNHHSMGDGVSMTSLFLACSRTASDPDS
;
A
#
# COMPACT_ATOMS: atom_id res chain seq x y z
N VAL A 1 -4.62 -38.75 23.93
CA VAL A 1 -4.77 -37.57 24.83
C VAL A 1 -3.56 -36.69 24.62
N ASP A 2 -3.84 -35.49 24.07
CA ASP A 2 -3.05 -34.25 24.03
C ASP A 2 -1.62 -34.24 23.45
N ASP A 3 -1.56 -34.11 22.12
CA ASP A 3 -0.41 -33.60 21.39
C ASP A 3 -0.35 -32.07 21.62
N LYS A 4 0.53 -31.63 22.53
CA LYS A 4 0.75 -30.20 22.83
C LYS A 4 1.36 -29.50 21.63
N LYS A 5 0.54 -29.15 20.64
CA LYS A 5 0.83 -28.14 19.62
C LYS A 5 1.14 -26.84 20.35
N LYS A 6 2.43 -26.55 20.54
CA LYS A 6 2.92 -25.22 20.93
C LYS A 6 2.38 -24.23 19.90
N ARG A 7 1.24 -23.61 20.19
CA ARG A 7 0.69 -22.51 19.41
C ARG A 7 1.71 -21.39 19.46
N TYR A 8 2.52 -21.25 18.41
CA TYR A 8 3.31 -20.05 18.20
C TYR A 8 2.33 -18.87 18.22
N ARG A 9 2.32 -18.09 19.30
CA ARG A 9 1.51 -16.88 19.37
C ARG A 9 2.21 -15.86 18.49
N LEU A 10 1.66 -15.64 17.30
CA LEU A 10 2.04 -14.51 16.46
C LEU A 10 1.85 -13.24 17.29
N LYS A 11 2.90 -12.46 17.41
CA LYS A 11 2.91 -11.23 18.19
C LYS A 11 3.52 -10.11 17.36
N TRP A 12 2.94 -8.93 17.49
CA TRP A 12 3.53 -7.71 16.97
C TRP A 12 4.85 -7.45 17.68
N LYS A 13 5.89 -7.18 16.90
CA LYS A 13 7.19 -6.75 17.39
C LYS A 13 7.52 -5.44 16.71
N LYS A 14 7.96 -4.46 17.49
CA LYS A 14 8.51 -3.23 16.94
C LYS A 14 9.70 -3.59 16.04
N THR A 15 9.64 -3.16 14.79
CA THR A 15 10.68 -3.40 13.79
C THR A 15 11.28 -2.08 13.34
N LYS A 16 12.54 -2.13 12.90
CA LYS A 16 13.11 -1.02 12.13
C LYS A 16 12.58 -1.14 10.70
N VAL A 17 12.24 0.00 10.12
CA VAL A 17 11.73 0.12 8.76
C VAL A 17 12.73 0.96 7.99
N ASN A 18 13.19 0.46 6.85
CA ASN A 18 13.91 1.26 5.87
C ASN A 18 12.90 1.75 4.82
N ILE A 19 12.62 3.04 4.79
CA ILE A 19 11.53 3.60 3.98
C ILE A 19 11.79 3.42 2.47
N ASP A 20 13.05 3.45 2.07
CA ASP A 20 13.46 3.31 0.66
C ASP A 20 13.11 1.93 0.07
N ASP A 21 12.94 0.91 0.93
CA ASP A 21 12.54 -0.44 0.50
C ASP A 21 11.02 -0.58 0.29
N HIS A 22 10.23 0.43 0.69
CA HIS A 22 8.77 0.36 0.71
C HIS A 22 8.08 1.43 -0.12
N ILE A 23 8.73 2.57 -0.39
CA ILE A 23 8.15 3.64 -1.20
C ILE A 23 8.72 3.57 -2.62
N HIS A 24 7.84 3.32 -3.58
CA HIS A 24 8.19 3.20 -4.99
C HIS A 24 7.55 4.34 -5.78
N VAL A 25 8.39 5.15 -6.43
CA VAL A 25 7.96 6.22 -7.33
C VAL A 25 8.48 5.89 -8.72
N PRO A 26 7.72 5.14 -9.55
CA PRO A 26 8.17 4.82 -10.90
C PRO A 26 8.30 6.10 -11.74
N ASP A 27 9.35 6.17 -12.54
CA ASP A 27 9.53 7.22 -13.55
C ASP A 27 8.56 6.94 -14.72
N ILE A 28 7.44 7.66 -14.71
CA ILE A 28 6.40 7.57 -15.73
C ILE A 28 6.46 8.86 -16.55
N ARG A 29 6.73 8.73 -17.84
CA ARG A 29 6.63 9.83 -18.79
C ARG A 29 5.18 9.92 -19.27
N PRO A 30 4.43 11.00 -18.95
CA PRO A 30 3.02 11.09 -19.31
C PRO A 30 2.78 10.97 -20.82
N ASP A 31 3.73 11.47 -21.63
CA ASP A 31 3.68 11.42 -23.10
C ASP A 31 3.71 9.99 -23.66
N ASP A 32 4.27 9.04 -22.89
CA ASP A 32 4.34 7.62 -23.28
C ASP A 32 3.06 6.84 -22.90
N VAL A 33 2.15 7.45 -22.15
CA VAL A 33 0.92 6.81 -21.63
C VAL A 33 -0.31 7.26 -22.42
N GLN A 34 -0.80 6.41 -23.31
CA GLN A 34 -1.98 6.72 -24.13
C GLN A 34 -3.29 6.78 -23.34
N ASN A 35 -3.43 5.96 -22.30
CA ASN A 35 -4.61 5.91 -21.44
C ASN A 35 -4.16 5.79 -19.97
N PRO A 36 -4.16 6.91 -19.22
CA PRO A 36 -3.74 6.92 -17.83
C PRO A 36 -4.55 6.02 -16.91
N ASP A 37 -5.87 6.01 -17.05
CA ASP A 37 -6.78 5.20 -16.22
C ASP A 37 -6.50 3.71 -16.39
N LYS A 38 -6.37 3.26 -17.64
CA LYS A 38 -6.01 1.88 -17.96
C LYS A 38 -4.60 1.53 -17.48
N PHE A 39 -3.64 2.44 -17.63
CA PHE A 39 -2.27 2.22 -17.14
C PHE A 39 -2.26 1.95 -15.63
N VAL A 40 -3.02 2.73 -14.86
CA VAL A 40 -3.13 2.54 -13.40
C VAL A 40 -3.75 1.19 -13.08
N ASP A 41 -4.81 0.77 -13.78
CA ASP A 41 -5.46 -0.53 -13.57
C ASP A 41 -4.53 -1.72 -13.90
N ASP A 42 -3.85 -1.66 -15.04
CA ASP A 42 -2.87 -2.67 -15.47
C ASP A 42 -1.69 -2.74 -14.48
N PHE A 43 -1.21 -1.58 -14.01
CA PHE A 43 -0.16 -1.49 -13.01
C PHE A 43 -0.62 -2.12 -11.68
N HIS A 44 -1.74 -1.67 -11.13
CA HIS A 44 -2.34 -2.20 -9.89
C HIS A 44 -2.52 -3.72 -9.96
N THR A 45 -3.05 -4.21 -11.08
CA THR A 45 -3.26 -5.64 -11.35
C THR A 45 -1.94 -6.39 -11.31
N LYS A 46 -0.90 -5.89 -11.98
CA LYS A 46 0.44 -6.48 -11.94
C LYS A 46 1.00 -6.53 -10.52
N ILE A 47 0.94 -5.43 -9.76
CA ILE A 47 1.58 -5.37 -8.44
C ILE A 47 0.85 -6.29 -7.45
N SER A 48 -0.48 -6.40 -7.58
CA SER A 48 -1.32 -7.27 -6.75
C SER A 48 -0.99 -8.75 -6.91
N MET A 49 -0.48 -9.17 -8.08
CA MET A 49 -0.07 -10.56 -8.32
C MET A 49 1.33 -10.89 -7.78
N LEU A 50 2.17 -9.89 -7.53
CA LEU A 50 3.51 -10.11 -7.00
C LEU A 50 3.44 -10.44 -5.49
N PRO A 51 4.17 -11.43 -4.98
CA PRO A 51 4.25 -11.65 -3.55
C PRO A 51 4.97 -10.48 -2.86
N LEU A 52 4.64 -10.23 -1.59
CA LEU A 52 5.46 -9.36 -0.74
C LEU A 52 6.74 -10.10 -0.34
N ASP A 53 7.84 -9.35 -0.23
CA ASP A 53 9.08 -9.89 0.32
C ASP A 53 8.98 -10.06 1.85
N TYR A 54 9.09 -11.30 2.32
CA TYR A 54 9.02 -11.66 3.73
C TYR A 54 10.29 -11.33 4.52
N SER A 55 11.35 -10.86 3.87
CA SER A 55 12.56 -10.37 4.53
C SER A 55 12.38 -8.97 5.15
N LYS A 56 11.36 -8.23 4.71
CA LYS A 56 11.05 -6.86 5.12
C LYS A 56 9.61 -6.77 5.70
N PRO A 57 9.25 -5.65 6.37
CA PRO A 57 7.86 -5.40 6.76
C PRO A 57 6.88 -5.56 5.59
N LEU A 58 5.74 -6.21 5.80
CA LEU A 58 4.88 -6.69 4.71
C LEU A 58 3.93 -5.61 4.15
N TRP A 59 4.48 -4.49 3.68
CA TRP A 59 3.75 -3.41 3.02
C TRP A 59 4.61 -2.68 2.01
N GLU A 60 3.97 -2.08 1.02
CA GLU A 60 4.59 -1.29 -0.05
C GLU A 60 3.62 -0.17 -0.46
N VAL A 61 4.16 1.00 -0.79
CA VAL A 61 3.43 2.16 -1.32
C VAL A 61 4.00 2.47 -2.70
N TYR A 62 3.11 2.58 -3.68
CA TYR A 62 3.47 3.01 -5.03
C TYR A 62 2.81 4.36 -5.32
N ILE A 63 3.60 5.37 -5.68
CA ILE A 63 3.12 6.71 -5.99
C ILE A 63 3.26 6.90 -7.50
N LEU A 64 2.14 6.88 -8.20
CA LEU A 64 2.06 7.10 -9.64
C LEU A 64 1.78 8.58 -9.87
N ASN A 65 2.82 9.33 -10.22
CA ASN A 65 2.72 10.75 -10.60
C ASN A 65 2.18 10.89 -12.03
N LEU A 66 0.97 10.37 -12.23
CA LEU A 66 0.27 10.32 -13.49
C LEU A 66 -1.16 10.81 -13.28
N LYS A 67 -1.54 11.85 -14.02
CA LYS A 67 -2.89 12.41 -13.96
C LYS A 67 -3.88 11.47 -14.68
N THR A 68 -4.95 11.10 -13.99
CA THR A 68 -6.05 10.27 -14.51
C THR A 68 -7.29 11.12 -14.77
N SER A 69 -8.43 10.50 -15.12
CA SER A 69 -9.70 11.24 -15.26
C SER A 69 -10.14 11.92 -13.96
N ASP A 70 -9.90 11.27 -12.82
CA ASP A 70 -10.46 11.65 -11.52
C ASP A 70 -9.41 12.15 -10.51
N ALA A 71 -8.11 12.00 -10.78
CA ALA A 71 -7.06 12.35 -9.83
C ALA A 71 -5.81 12.97 -10.48
N GLY A 72 -5.13 13.84 -9.75
CA GLY A 72 -3.84 14.42 -10.16
C GLY A 72 -2.66 13.47 -10.07
N ALA A 73 -2.77 12.46 -9.21
CA ALA A 73 -1.81 11.37 -9.01
C ALA A 73 -2.54 10.22 -8.31
N VAL A 74 -1.97 9.01 -8.35
CA VAL A 74 -2.54 7.82 -7.72
C VAL A 74 -1.57 7.21 -6.72
N VAL A 75 -2.07 6.84 -5.54
CA VAL A 75 -1.32 6.07 -4.54
C VAL A 75 -1.93 4.68 -4.42
N ILE A 76 -1.08 3.66 -4.59
CA ILE A 76 -1.46 2.26 -4.40
C ILE A 76 -0.77 1.75 -3.14
N PHE A 77 -1.56 1.33 -2.15
CA PHE A 77 -1.05 0.72 -0.94
C PHE A 77 -1.27 -0.80 -0.95
N LYS A 78 -0.17 -1.54 -1.07
CA LYS A 78 -0.17 -2.99 -1.02
C LYS A 78 0.29 -3.44 0.35
N ASN A 79 -0.48 -4.31 0.99
CA ASN A 79 -0.13 -4.80 2.32
C ASN A 79 -0.64 -6.21 2.58
N HIS A 80 0.01 -6.87 3.53
CA HIS A 80 -0.44 -8.17 4.01
C HIS A 80 -1.61 -8.01 4.99
N HIS A 81 -2.63 -8.88 4.86
CA HIS A 81 -3.87 -8.82 5.64
C HIS A 81 -3.68 -8.87 7.17
N SER A 82 -2.51 -9.32 7.64
CA SER A 82 -2.16 -9.25 9.05
C SER A 82 -2.08 -7.82 9.58
N MET A 83 -1.92 -6.80 8.74
CA MET A 83 -1.81 -5.40 9.16
C MET A 83 -3.12 -4.74 9.54
N GLY A 84 -4.23 -5.24 9.01
CA GLY A 84 -5.55 -4.69 9.26
C GLY A 84 -6.56 -5.30 8.31
N ASP A 85 -7.81 -5.28 8.72
CA ASP A 85 -8.93 -5.53 7.82
C ASP A 85 -9.22 -4.29 6.95
N GLY A 86 -10.00 -4.48 5.89
CA GLY A 86 -10.31 -3.41 4.93
C GLY A 86 -11.03 -2.20 5.55
N VAL A 87 -11.83 -2.38 6.61
CA VAL A 87 -12.57 -1.29 7.26
C VAL A 87 -11.63 -0.46 8.09
N SER A 88 -10.79 -1.11 8.91
CA SER A 88 -9.77 -0.43 9.72
C SER A 88 -8.79 0.35 8.82
N MET A 89 -8.40 -0.23 7.68
CA MET A 89 -7.50 0.43 6.72
C MET A 89 -8.16 1.63 6.03
N THR A 90 -9.41 1.50 5.60
CA THR A 90 -10.17 2.61 4.98
C THR A 90 -10.35 3.76 5.96
N SER A 91 -10.65 3.45 7.22
CA SER A 91 -10.76 4.44 8.30
C SER A 91 -9.44 5.19 8.53
N LEU A 92 -8.31 4.46 8.50
CA LEU A 92 -6.98 5.07 8.61
C LEU A 92 -6.72 6.03 7.45
N PHE A 93 -6.97 5.61 6.21
CA PHE A 93 -6.78 6.49 5.05
C PHE A 93 -7.63 7.75 5.11
N LEU A 94 -8.91 7.62 5.46
CA LEU A 94 -9.78 8.77 5.61
C LEU A 94 -9.27 9.73 6.69
N ALA A 95 -8.78 9.21 7.82
CA ALA A 95 -8.19 10.03 8.87
C ALA A 95 -6.90 10.74 8.43
N CYS A 96 -6.11 10.13 7.54
CA CYS A 96 -4.88 10.70 6.98
C CYS A 96 -5.10 11.69 5.82
N SER A 97 -6.28 11.67 5.18
CA SER A 97 -6.62 12.55 4.05
C SER A 97 -7.18 13.91 4.48
N ARG A 98 -7.25 14.18 5.80
CA ARG A 98 -7.65 15.50 6.31
C ARG A 98 -6.65 16.56 5.90
N THR A 99 -7.17 17.71 5.50
CA THR A 99 -6.36 18.87 5.17
C THR A 99 -5.59 19.31 6.41
N ALA A 100 -4.24 19.32 6.34
CA ALA A 100 -3.41 19.71 7.48
C ALA A 100 -3.65 21.17 7.96
N SER A 101 -4.18 22.03 7.07
CA SER A 101 -4.55 23.42 7.38
C SER A 101 -5.96 23.59 7.96
N ASP A 102 -6.77 22.55 7.98
CA ASP A 102 -8.11 22.56 8.58
C ASP A 102 -8.30 21.33 9.50
N PRO A 103 -7.91 21.44 10.78
CA PRO A 103 -7.92 20.32 11.71
C PRO A 103 -9.31 19.85 12.12
N ASP A 104 -10.39 20.59 11.78
CA ASP A 104 -11.77 20.26 12.12
C ASP A 104 -12.55 19.55 10.99
N SER A 105 -11.91 19.34 9.83
CA SER A 105 -12.45 18.57 8.68
C SER A 105 -12.54 17.06 8.91
#